data_AF-A0A6P0DS23-F1
#
_entry.id   AF-A0A6P0DS23-F1
#
_cell.length_a   1.000
_cell.length_b   1.000
_cell.length_c   1.000
_cell.angle_alpha   90.00
_cell.angle_beta   90.00
_cell.angle_gamma   90.00
#
_symmetry.space_group_name_H-M   'P 1'
#
loop_
_entity.id
_entity.type
_entity.pdbx_description
1 polymer ?
#
loop_
_entity_poly.entity_id
_entity_poly.type
_entity_poly.pdbx_seq_one_letter_code
_entity_poly.pdbx_strand_id
1 'polypeptide(L)'
;MTPSARLLLRPGHQPAERFDGAARFPVAQSVFAALGPGDLVMPSPVNAHDHGYGIRTLDFGAIDDALEVWIPGMRLRPRTDAYLEALVAFARLAQTGVGATMHCHNSLNINRLGHEAAAVIRAAGDVGIRLGLS
;
A
#
# COMPACT_ATOMS: atom_id res chain seq x y z
N MET A 1 3.05 20.87 29.64
CA MET A 1 1.65 20.44 29.45
C MET A 1 1.67 19.19 28.59
N THR A 2 1.12 18.08 29.05
CA THR A 2 0.86 16.93 28.18
C THR A 2 -0.12 17.35 27.08
N PRO A 3 0.19 17.14 25.79
CA PRO A 3 -0.75 17.45 24.73
C PRO A 3 -2.04 16.68 24.95
N SER A 4 -3.17 17.39 25.03
CA SER A 4 -4.49 16.78 25.18
C SER A 4 -4.95 16.27 23.82
N ALA A 5 -4.56 15.05 23.46
CA ALA A 5 -5.11 14.38 22.28
C ALA A 5 -6.61 14.06 22.47
N ARG A 6 -7.34 13.94 21.35
CA ARG A 6 -8.70 13.42 21.36
C ARG A 6 -8.79 12.15 20.53
N LEU A 7 -9.61 11.21 20.98
CA LEU A 7 -9.85 9.93 20.33
C LEU A 7 -11.28 9.89 19.80
N LEU A 8 -11.45 9.51 18.52
CA LEU A 8 -12.74 9.34 17.87
C LEU A 8 -12.89 7.88 17.38
N LEU A 9 -13.59 7.06 18.16
CA LEU A 9 -13.79 5.64 17.82
C LEU A 9 -15.00 5.37 16.92
N ARG A 10 -16.00 6.26 16.94
CA ARG A 10 -17.25 6.10 16.19
C ARG A 10 -17.59 7.38 15.41
N PRO A 11 -16.84 7.69 14.34
CA PRO A 11 -17.13 8.84 13.48
C PRO A 11 -18.60 8.85 13.04
N GLY A 12 -19.25 10.01 13.14
CA GLY A 12 -20.67 10.20 12.78
C GLY A 12 -21.70 9.73 13.83
N HIS A 13 -21.28 9.01 14.88
CA HIS A 13 -22.19 8.51 15.92
C HIS A 13 -21.92 9.05 17.32
N GLN A 14 -20.69 9.45 17.64
CA GLN A 14 -20.31 9.98 18.95
C GLN A 14 -19.24 11.08 18.82
N PRO A 15 -19.17 12.04 19.77
CA PRO A 15 -18.11 13.03 19.81
C PRO A 15 -16.76 12.40 20.18
N ALA A 16 -15.66 13.10 19.86
CA ALA A 16 -14.32 12.70 20.27
C ALA A 16 -14.07 12.95 21.77
N GLU A 17 -13.50 11.97 22.46
CA GLU A 17 -13.22 12.01 23.90
C GLU A 17 -11.76 12.39 24.17
N ARG A 18 -11.45 12.92 25.35
CA ARG A 18 -10.05 13.18 25.74
C ARG A 18 -9.32 11.85 25.90
N PHE A 19 -8.08 11.79 25.41
CA PHE A 19 -7.25 10.59 25.42
C PHE A 19 -5.89 10.91 26.03
N ASP A 20 -5.45 10.09 26.98
CA ASP A 20 -4.20 10.25 27.76
C ASP A 20 -3.03 9.38 27.25
N GLY A 21 -3.16 8.83 26.04
CA GLY A 21 -2.02 8.70 25.12
C GLY A 21 -1.21 7.41 25.11
N ALA A 22 -1.25 6.53 26.12
CA ALA A 22 -0.19 5.51 26.23
C ALA A 22 -0.63 4.04 26.17
N ALA A 23 -1.80 3.67 26.68
CA ALA A 23 -2.09 2.25 26.94
C ALA A 23 -2.87 1.50 25.83
N ARG A 24 -3.63 2.24 24.99
CA ARG A 24 -4.67 1.61 24.16
C ARG A 24 -4.26 1.32 22.72
N PHE A 25 -3.24 2.00 22.20
CA PHE A 25 -2.79 1.82 20.82
C PHE A 25 -1.27 1.73 20.77
N PRO A 26 -0.70 0.76 20.03
CA PRO A 26 0.73 0.71 19.76
C PRO A 26 1.10 1.77 18.70
N VAL A 27 0.68 3.02 18.91
CA VAL A 27 1.25 4.15 18.19
C VAL A 27 2.53 4.48 18.95
N ALA A 28 3.66 4.43 18.23
CA ALA A 28 4.96 4.71 18.85
C ALA A 28 4.88 6.06 19.58
N GLN A 29 5.31 6.10 20.83
CA GLN A 29 5.23 7.30 21.66
C GLN A 29 5.95 8.50 21.03
N SER A 30 6.95 8.23 20.18
CA SER A 30 7.61 9.22 19.32
C SER A 30 6.67 9.89 18.31
N VAL A 31 5.70 9.17 17.75
CA VAL A 31 4.70 9.72 16.84
C VAL A 31 3.79 10.68 17.59
N PHE A 32 3.28 10.28 18.76
CA PHE A 32 2.46 11.17 19.60
C PHE A 32 3.20 12.43 20.05
N ALA A 33 4.50 12.31 20.36
CA ALA A 33 5.34 13.44 20.74
C ALA A 33 5.59 14.42 19.58
N ALA A 34 5.46 13.97 18.32
CA ALA A 34 5.65 14.79 17.14
C ALA A 34 4.37 15.50 16.65
N LEU A 35 3.20 15.18 17.20
CA LEU A 35 1.92 15.76 16.77
C LEU A 35 1.80 17.22 17.23
N GLY A 36 1.37 18.08 16.32
CA GLY A 36 0.98 19.46 16.56
C GLY A 36 -0.54 19.66 16.69
N PRO A 37 -0.98 20.85 17.11
CA PRO A 37 -2.40 21.21 17.07
C PRO A 37 -2.97 21.12 15.64
N GLY A 38 -4.05 20.37 15.47
CA GLY A 38 -4.73 20.18 14.17
C GLY A 38 -4.33 18.91 13.43
N ASP A 39 -3.29 18.21 13.87
CA ASP A 39 -2.90 16.93 13.27
C ASP A 39 -3.94 15.84 13.56
N LEU A 40 -4.10 14.94 12.60
CA LEU A 40 -4.98 13.78 12.70
C LEU A 40 -4.18 12.50 12.47
N VAL A 41 -4.25 11.58 13.43
CA VAL A 41 -3.73 10.23 13.27
C VAL A 41 -4.89 9.31 12.92
N MET A 42 -4.76 8.57 11.82
CA MET A 42 -5.72 7.58 11.37
C MET A 42 -5.03 6.23 11.18
N PRO A 43 -5.77 5.11 11.24
CA PRO A 43 -5.27 3.83 10.75
C PRO A 43 -4.84 3.96 9.28
N SER A 44 -3.72 3.34 8.92
CA SER A 44 -3.31 3.27 7.52
C SER A 44 -4.37 2.53 6.69
N PRO A 45 -4.79 3.07 5.54
CA PRO A 45 -5.68 2.36 4.63
C PRO A 45 -5.03 1.08 4.08
N VAL A 46 -5.88 0.15 3.65
CA VAL A 46 -5.49 -1.10 2.99
C VAL A 46 -5.90 -1.01 1.53
N ASN A 47 -4.96 -1.19 0.61
CA ASN A 47 -5.29 -1.40 -0.79
C ASN A 47 -5.77 -2.84 -0.98
N ALA A 48 -7.07 -3.03 -1.19
CA ALA A 48 -7.66 -4.36 -1.26
C ALA A 48 -7.36 -5.10 -2.58
N HIS A 49 -6.78 -4.43 -3.59
CA HIS A 49 -6.46 -5.04 -4.88
C HIS A 49 -5.39 -4.22 -5.62
N ASP A 50 -4.26 -4.84 -5.91
CA ASP A 50 -3.19 -4.25 -6.70
C ASP A 50 -2.52 -5.31 -7.57
N HIS A 51 -1.98 -4.94 -8.74
CA HIS A 51 -1.24 -5.86 -9.60
C HIS A 51 0.29 -5.70 -9.50
N GLY A 52 0.74 -4.73 -8.70
CA GLY A 52 2.13 -4.36 -8.46
C GLY A 52 2.88 -3.96 -9.71
N TYR A 53 2.24 -3.22 -10.61
CA TYR A 53 2.89 -2.67 -11.80
C TYR A 53 3.77 -1.48 -11.41
N GLY A 54 5.09 -1.66 -11.53
CA GLY A 54 6.09 -0.61 -11.36
C GLY A 54 6.19 0.31 -12.59
N ILE A 55 6.00 -0.23 -13.80
CA ILE A 55 5.93 0.52 -15.06
C ILE A 55 4.50 0.96 -15.34
N ARG A 56 4.34 2.19 -15.86
CA ARG A 56 3.01 2.74 -16.22
C ARG A 56 2.55 2.13 -17.55
N THR A 57 1.25 1.87 -17.68
CA THR A 57 0.69 1.29 -18.91
C THR A 57 0.98 2.14 -20.15
N LEU A 58 0.98 3.47 -19.99
CA LEU A 58 1.34 4.43 -21.04
C LEU A 58 2.80 4.28 -21.54
N ASP A 59 3.74 3.84 -20.69
CA ASP A 59 5.16 3.74 -21.07
C ASP A 59 5.40 2.63 -22.11
N PHE A 60 4.47 1.69 -22.26
CA PHE A 60 4.52 0.63 -23.28
C PHE A 60 3.32 0.66 -24.23
N GLY A 61 2.62 1.80 -24.31
CA GLY A 61 1.54 2.02 -25.27
C GLY A 61 0.21 1.32 -24.94
N ALA A 62 0.05 0.78 -23.73
CA ALA A 62 -1.25 0.32 -23.25
C ALA A 62 -2.05 1.51 -22.69
N ILE A 63 -2.86 2.10 -23.58
CA ILE A 63 -3.72 3.24 -23.27
C ILE A 63 -4.96 2.75 -22.51
N ASP A 64 -5.50 3.59 -21.63
CA ASP A 64 -6.78 3.36 -20.98
C ASP A 64 -7.90 3.39 -22.03
N ASP A 65 -8.57 2.26 -22.22
CA ASP A 65 -9.57 2.02 -23.27
C ASP A 65 -10.50 0.87 -22.85
N ALA A 66 -11.44 0.50 -23.72
CA ALA A 66 -12.30 -0.67 -23.55
C ALA A 66 -11.46 -1.91 -23.21
N LEU A 67 -11.99 -2.73 -22.28
CA LEU A 67 -11.28 -3.87 -21.70
C LEU A 67 -10.76 -4.85 -22.77
N GLU A 68 -11.54 -5.04 -23.84
CA GLU A 68 -11.24 -5.91 -24.97
C GLU A 68 -9.97 -5.48 -25.72
N VAL A 69 -9.68 -4.18 -25.75
CA VAL A 69 -8.49 -3.60 -26.38
C VAL A 69 -7.36 -3.50 -25.36
N TRP A 70 -7.69 -3.16 -24.11
CA TRP A 70 -6.72 -3.00 -23.03
C TRP A 70 -6.02 -4.31 -22.64
N ILE A 71 -6.75 -5.43 -22.50
CA ILE A 71 -6.17 -6.72 -22.10
C ILE A 71 -5.04 -7.17 -23.05
N PRO A 72 -5.21 -7.17 -24.38
CA PRO A 72 -4.13 -7.43 -25.32
C PRO A 72 -2.96 -6.44 -25.18
N GLY A 73 -3.24 -5.15 -24.95
CA GLY A 73 -2.22 -4.12 -24.70
C GLY A 73 -1.34 -4.47 -23.47
N MET A 74 -1.95 -4.97 -22.39
CA MET A 74 -1.23 -5.40 -21.20
C MET A 74 -0.29 -6.60 -21.44
N ARG A 75 -0.50 -7.39 -22.51
CA ARG A 75 0.43 -8.45 -22.92
C ARG A 75 1.71 -7.93 -23.57
N LEU A 76 1.74 -6.66 -23.97
CA LEU A 76 2.94 -6.00 -24.48
C LEU A 76 3.86 -5.49 -23.37
N ARG A 77 3.43 -5.59 -22.10
CA ARG A 77 4.25 -5.19 -20.95
C ARG A 77 5.63 -5.87 -21.03
N PRO A 78 6.73 -5.11 -20.96
CA PRO A 78 8.06 -5.68 -21.05
C PRO A 78 8.31 -6.65 -19.89
N ARG A 79 9.13 -7.67 -20.15
CA ARG A 79 9.57 -8.60 -19.11
C ARG A 79 10.59 -7.88 -18.23
N THR A 80 10.16 -7.48 -17.04
CA THR A 80 11.00 -6.83 -16.04
C THR A 80 11.32 -7.74 -14.88
N ASP A 81 12.23 -7.29 -14.02
CA ASP A 81 12.52 -7.98 -12.77
C ASP A 81 11.34 -7.81 -11.80
N ALA A 82 10.79 -8.93 -11.33
CA ALA A 82 9.60 -8.95 -10.48
C ALA A 82 9.81 -8.26 -9.12
N TYR A 83 11.04 -8.30 -8.57
CA TYR A 83 11.34 -7.58 -7.33
C TYR A 83 11.32 -6.07 -7.58
N LEU A 84 11.95 -5.58 -8.66
CA LEU A 84 11.98 -4.15 -8.95
C LEU A 84 10.60 -3.56 -9.27
N GLU A 85 9.76 -4.28 -10.02
CA GLU A 85 8.37 -3.87 -10.28
C GLU A 85 7.59 -3.70 -8.98
N ALA A 86 7.60 -4.74 -8.13
CA ALA A 86 6.89 -4.74 -6.87
C ALA A 86 7.45 -3.69 -5.90
N LEU A 87 8.77 -3.53 -5.84
CA LEU A 87 9.42 -2.53 -4.99
C LEU A 87 8.94 -1.12 -5.34
N VAL A 88 8.91 -0.77 -6.63
CA VAL A 88 8.44 0.55 -7.08
C VAL A 88 6.94 0.72 -6.82
N ALA A 89 6.12 -0.29 -7.13
CA ALA A 89 4.68 -0.22 -6.90
C ALA A 89 4.34 -0.06 -5.41
N PHE A 90 4.94 -0.90 -4.55
CA PHE A 90 4.71 -0.86 -3.11
C PHE A 90 5.27 0.40 -2.46
N ALA A 91 6.44 0.90 -2.89
CA ALA A 91 6.97 2.16 -2.40
C ALA A 91 6.03 3.34 -2.69
N ARG A 92 5.40 3.36 -3.87
CA ARG A 92 4.39 4.36 -4.22
C ARG A 92 3.14 4.26 -3.33
N LEU A 93 2.69 3.04 -3.01
CA LEU A 93 1.58 2.85 -2.05
C LEU A 93 1.96 3.34 -0.64
N ALA A 94 3.16 2.99 -0.15
CA ALA A 94 3.61 3.42 1.17
C ALA A 94 3.70 4.96 1.27
N GLN A 95 4.16 5.63 0.21
CA GLN A 95 4.23 7.09 0.15
C GLN A 95 2.85 7.78 0.21
N THR A 96 1.76 7.08 -0.14
CA THR A 96 0.39 7.60 0.00
C THR A 96 -0.26 7.25 1.35
N GLY A 97 0.50 6.62 2.26
CA GLY A 97 0.04 6.23 3.59
C GLY A 97 -0.61 4.86 3.67
N VAL A 98 -0.67 4.10 2.56
CA VAL A 98 -1.19 2.72 2.55
C VAL A 98 -0.24 1.81 3.33
N GLY A 99 -0.80 1.09 4.30
CA GLY A 99 -0.02 0.22 5.20
C GLY A 99 -0.07 -1.27 4.84
N ALA A 100 -1.00 -1.65 3.97
CA ALA A 100 -1.14 -3.04 3.50
C ALA A 100 -1.74 -3.09 2.09
N THR A 101 -1.40 -4.13 1.33
CA THR A 101 -1.97 -4.37 0.01
C THR A 101 -2.24 -5.85 -0.26
N MET A 102 -3.27 -6.16 -1.04
CA MET A 102 -3.43 -7.44 -1.72
C MET A 102 -2.80 -7.34 -3.11
N HIS A 103 -1.75 -8.12 -3.36
CA HIS A 103 -1.11 -8.22 -4.67
C HIS A 103 -1.68 -9.41 -5.43
N CYS A 104 -2.42 -9.13 -6.49
CA CYS A 104 -2.93 -10.09 -7.46
C CYS A 104 -1.89 -10.32 -8.55
N HIS A 105 -1.08 -11.37 -8.37
CA HIS A 105 0.11 -11.60 -9.16
C HIS A 105 -0.20 -12.03 -10.59
N ASN A 106 -0.02 -11.11 -11.53
CA ASN A 106 -0.17 -11.39 -12.96
C ASN A 106 1.18 -11.72 -13.61
N SER A 107 1.58 -12.99 -13.51
CA SER A 107 2.84 -13.48 -14.09
C SER A 107 2.82 -13.49 -15.62
N LEU A 108 3.91 -13.01 -16.24
CA LEU A 108 4.16 -13.17 -17.67
C LEU A 108 4.96 -14.46 -17.98
N ASN A 109 5.36 -15.21 -16.97
CA ASN A 109 6.12 -16.46 -17.11
C ASN A 109 5.75 -17.45 -16.01
N ILE A 110 4.73 -18.27 -16.28
CA ILE A 110 4.20 -19.23 -15.31
C ILE A 110 5.26 -20.18 -14.74
N ASN A 111 6.29 -20.53 -15.53
CA ASN A 111 7.38 -21.40 -15.09
C ASN A 111 8.26 -20.76 -14.01
N ARG A 112 8.16 -19.44 -13.79
CA ARG A 112 8.89 -18.71 -12.75
C ARG A 112 7.99 -18.18 -11.64
N LEU A 113 6.70 -18.55 -11.63
CA LEU A 113 5.71 -18.00 -10.69
C LEU A 113 6.18 -18.03 -9.23
N GLY A 114 6.74 -19.14 -8.76
CA GLY A 114 7.23 -19.25 -7.38
C GLY A 114 8.42 -18.32 -7.07
N HIS A 115 9.33 -18.14 -8.04
CA HIS A 115 10.46 -17.20 -7.89
C HIS A 115 9.98 -15.74 -7.94
N GLU A 116 9.02 -15.44 -8.81
CA GLU A 116 8.39 -14.13 -8.92
C GLU A 116 7.64 -13.78 -7.63
N ALA A 117 6.85 -14.71 -7.09
CA ALA A 117 6.17 -14.56 -5.80
C ALA A 117 7.16 -14.29 -4.65
N ALA A 118 8.24 -15.07 -4.54
CA ALA A 118 9.27 -14.84 -3.52
C ALA A 118 9.95 -13.47 -3.66
N ALA A 119 10.13 -13.00 -4.90
CA ALA A 119 10.68 -11.68 -5.20
C ALA A 119 9.72 -10.55 -4.77
N VAL A 120 8.43 -10.70 -5.03
CA VAL A 120 7.39 -9.76 -4.59
C VAL A 120 7.29 -9.70 -3.06
N ILE A 121 7.32 -10.85 -2.38
CA ILE A 121 7.27 -10.92 -0.90
C ILE A 121 8.48 -10.21 -0.29
N ARG A 122 9.68 -10.42 -0.85
CA ARG A 122 10.88 -9.70 -0.43
C ARG A 122 10.73 -8.19 -0.61
N ALA A 123 10.25 -7.73 -1.77
CA ALA A 123 10.03 -6.31 -2.04
C ALA A 123 9.06 -5.66 -1.04
N ALA A 124 7.98 -6.37 -0.66
CA ALA A 124 7.05 -5.88 0.36
C ALA A 124 7.73 -5.73 1.72
N GLY A 125 8.57 -6.70 2.11
CA GLY A 125 9.37 -6.64 3.33
C GLY A 125 10.34 -5.47 3.36
N ASP A 126 11.05 -5.23 2.25
CA ASP A 126 12.02 -4.13 2.13
C ASP A 126 11.34 -2.74 2.13
N VAL A 127 10.12 -2.63 1.59
CA VAL A 127 9.30 -1.39 1.67
C VAL A 127 8.67 -1.22 3.06
N GLY A 128 8.41 -2.32 3.78
CA GLY A 128 7.70 -2.31 5.06
C GLY A 128 6.17 -2.30 4.92
N ILE A 129 5.62 -2.70 3.77
CA ILE A 129 4.17 -2.84 3.58
C ILE A 129 3.71 -4.26 3.91
N ARG A 130 2.54 -4.41 4.54
CA ARG A 130 1.95 -5.74 4.76
C ARG A 130 1.37 -6.27 3.45
N LEU A 131 1.61 -7.53 3.14
CA LEU A 131 1.23 -8.13 1.86
C LEU A 131 0.27 -9.31 2.05
N GLY A 132 -0.88 -9.25 1.38
CA GLY A 132 -1.60 -10.44 0.92
C GLY A 132 -1.16 -10.76 -0.51
N LEU A 133 -0.94 -12.02 -0.85
CA LEU A 133 -0.52 -12.43 -2.19
C LEU A 133 -1.53 -13.44 -2.74
N SER A 134 -2.04 -13.19 -3.95
CA SER A 134 -2.92 -14.06 -4.73
C SER A 134 -2.34 -14.40 -6.09
#